data_AF-A0AAD7CA57-F1
#
_entry.id   AF-A0AAD7CA57-F1
#
_cell.length_a   1.000
_cell.length_b   1.000
_cell.length_c   1.000
_cell.angle_alpha   90.00
_cell.angle_beta   90.00
_cell.angle_gamma   90.00
#
_symmetry.space_group_name_H-M   'P 1'
#
loop_
_entity.id
_entity.type
_entity.pdbx_description
1 polymer ?
#
loop_
_entity_poly.entity_id
_entity_poly.type
_entity_poly.pdbx_seq_one_letter_code
_entity_poly.pdbx_strand_id
1 'polypeptide(L)'
;MTSSQWELPSIPTTSLDFGGGIDTTFAVEGSAPPPIHSSSPKVHPHSSQEAPPKHSTEVHYSGDELVAIWGRVGVHLCEAATQLYEKSKKSLVGDGTYTGFVNAALAETPNAMPSHGVPPNLIWGHLVYLQSAASVQKRLSDIMPGDIVALFDAKLKGHKGLATYNQTVGAGEPLVGIVSEFEPKKSKIRVFQANQHVGHQTVEAVSYRLEDLKSGIVKVYRVLPEA
;
A
#
# COMPACT_ATOMS: atom_id res chain seq x y z
N MET A 1 -30.12 6.47 46.80
CA MET A 1 -30.76 6.07 45.52
C MET A 1 -31.23 7.35 44.84
N THR A 2 -30.44 7.86 43.90
CA THR A 2 -30.76 9.09 43.15
C THR A 2 -30.42 8.83 41.70
N SER A 3 -31.45 8.71 40.87
CA SER A 3 -31.37 8.48 39.43
C SER A 3 -31.20 9.82 38.70
N SER A 4 -30.07 10.01 38.02
CA SER A 4 -29.89 11.12 37.08
C SER A 4 -30.53 10.77 35.74
N GLN A 5 -31.59 11.49 35.40
CA GLN A 5 -32.29 11.43 34.13
C GLN A 5 -31.50 12.24 33.10
N TRP A 6 -31.03 11.57 32.05
CA TRP A 6 -30.39 12.19 30.89
C TRP A 6 -31.47 12.52 29.85
N GLU A 7 -31.60 13.80 29.48
CA GLU A 7 -32.44 14.25 28.36
C GLU A 7 -31.58 14.49 27.10
N LEU A 8 -32.07 14.03 25.95
CA LEU A 8 -31.44 14.18 24.64
C LEU A 8 -31.85 15.51 23.99
N PRO A 9 -30.94 16.22 23.28
CA PRO A 9 -31.28 17.41 22.52
C PRO A 9 -32.03 17.09 21.22
N SER A 10 -33.02 17.92 20.89
CA SER A 10 -33.88 17.84 19.71
C SER A 10 -33.13 18.15 18.41
N ILE A 11 -33.33 17.33 17.38
CA ILE A 11 -32.79 17.55 16.03
C ILE A 11 -33.78 18.39 15.21
N PRO A 12 -33.37 19.49 14.54
CA PRO A 12 -34.23 20.20 13.61
C PRO A 12 -34.35 19.42 12.29
N THR A 13 -35.58 19.08 11.91
CA THR A 13 -35.94 18.56 10.58
C THR A 13 -35.98 19.71 9.58
N THR A 14 -35.08 19.71 8.60
CA THR A 14 -35.19 20.53 7.39
C THR A 14 -35.82 19.72 6.26
N SER A 15 -36.95 20.20 5.76
CA SER A 15 -37.64 19.69 4.58
C SER A 15 -36.91 20.13 3.32
N LEU A 16 -36.30 19.20 2.60
CA LEU A 16 -35.78 19.41 1.24
C LEU A 16 -36.87 19.03 0.23
N ASP A 17 -37.36 20.06 -0.44
CA ASP A 17 -38.29 20.02 -1.56
C ASP A 17 -37.54 19.61 -2.84
N PHE A 18 -37.99 18.54 -3.51
CA PHE A 18 -37.44 18.09 -4.80
C PHE A 18 -38.53 18.25 -5.86
N GLY A 19 -38.62 19.46 -6.40
CA GLY A 19 -39.49 19.80 -7.53
C GLY A 19 -38.97 19.19 -8.83
N GLY A 20 -39.85 18.43 -9.49
CA GLY A 20 -39.61 17.76 -10.76
C GLY A 20 -39.60 18.68 -11.98
N GLY A 21 -39.19 18.09 -13.11
CA GLY A 21 -39.20 18.73 -14.42
C GLY A 21 -38.48 17.87 -15.46
N ILE A 22 -39.06 16.73 -15.79
CA ILE A 22 -38.85 16.07 -17.08
C ILE A 22 -39.53 16.91 -18.16
N ASP A 23 -38.83 17.24 -19.25
CA ASP A 23 -39.48 17.40 -20.54
C ASP A 23 -38.52 17.15 -21.70
N THR A 24 -38.92 16.16 -22.49
CA THR A 24 -38.44 15.76 -23.81
C THR A 24 -38.82 16.80 -24.86
N THR A 25 -37.89 17.19 -25.74
CA THR A 25 -38.24 17.59 -27.11
C THR A 25 -37.21 17.09 -28.13
N PHE A 26 -37.74 16.34 -29.09
CA PHE A 26 -37.12 15.89 -30.33
C PHE A 26 -37.08 17.06 -31.33
N ALA A 27 -35.98 17.21 -32.06
CA ALA A 27 -35.97 17.91 -33.34
C ALA A 27 -35.09 17.14 -34.35
N VAL A 28 -35.76 16.63 -35.38
CA VAL A 28 -35.22 16.02 -36.60
C VAL A 28 -35.27 17.07 -37.70
N GLU A 29 -34.13 17.37 -38.31
CA GLU A 29 -34.00 18.01 -39.64
C GLU A 29 -32.52 17.86 -40.03
N GLY A 30 -32.07 17.35 -41.19
CA GLY A 30 -32.69 17.19 -42.49
C GLY A 30 -31.85 17.93 -43.55
N SER A 31 -30.70 17.40 -43.98
CA SER A 31 -30.13 17.75 -45.31
C SER A 31 -28.98 16.86 -45.79
N ALA A 32 -29.01 16.59 -47.10
CA ALA A 32 -28.28 15.58 -47.87
C ALA A 32 -26.82 15.97 -48.26
N PRO A 33 -25.99 15.03 -48.77
CA PRO A 33 -24.61 15.29 -49.15
C PRO A 33 -24.43 15.57 -50.66
N PRO A 34 -23.37 16.29 -51.07
CA PRO A 34 -22.86 16.21 -52.44
C PRO A 34 -21.44 15.59 -52.52
N PRO A 35 -20.96 15.24 -53.74
CA PRO A 35 -19.98 14.16 -53.94
C PRO A 35 -18.52 14.59 -54.10
N ILE A 36 -17.68 13.55 -53.95
CA ILE A 36 -16.26 13.30 -54.21
C ILE A 36 -15.58 14.22 -55.26
N HIS A 37 -14.42 14.79 -54.89
CA HIS A 37 -13.34 15.07 -55.84
C HIS A 37 -11.97 14.66 -55.28
N SER A 38 -11.30 13.83 -56.07
CA SER A 38 -9.93 13.34 -55.96
C SER A 38 -8.89 14.43 -56.25
N SER A 39 -7.86 14.55 -55.39
CA SER A 39 -6.48 14.86 -55.81
C SER A 39 -5.50 14.80 -54.63
N SER A 40 -4.62 13.81 -54.63
CA SER A 40 -3.24 13.96 -54.12
C SER A 40 -2.38 14.59 -55.25
N PRO A 41 -1.13 15.06 -55.06
CA PRO A 41 -0.24 14.88 -53.90
C PRO A 41 0.57 16.14 -53.47
N LYS A 42 1.09 16.16 -52.24
CA LYS A 42 2.37 16.85 -51.93
C LYS A 42 3.16 16.06 -50.90
N VAL A 43 4.38 15.72 -51.29
CA VAL A 43 5.43 15.03 -50.53
C VAL A 43 6.32 16.07 -49.84
N HIS A 44 6.94 15.65 -48.72
CA HIS A 44 8.12 16.17 -48.00
C HIS A 44 7.85 16.61 -46.54
N PRO A 45 8.84 16.54 -45.63
CA PRO A 45 9.29 15.30 -44.97
C PRO A 45 9.47 15.48 -43.44
N HIS A 46 9.70 14.38 -42.72
CA HIS A 46 10.23 14.33 -41.34
C HIS A 46 9.57 15.25 -40.29
N SER A 47 8.58 14.71 -39.58
CA SER A 47 8.46 14.96 -38.15
C SER A 47 8.59 13.61 -37.45
N SER A 48 9.63 13.49 -36.63
CA SER A 48 9.98 12.32 -35.86
C SER A 48 8.75 11.79 -35.12
N GLN A 49 8.27 10.60 -35.53
CA GLN A 49 7.45 9.78 -34.64
C GLN A 49 8.34 9.43 -33.46
N GLU A 50 8.18 10.20 -32.40
CA GLU A 50 8.66 9.86 -31.07
C GLU A 50 8.16 8.46 -30.75
N ALA A 51 9.09 7.53 -30.60
CA ALA A 51 8.77 6.16 -30.24
C ALA A 51 7.94 6.17 -28.95
N PRO A 52 6.92 5.30 -28.83
CA PRO A 52 6.20 5.17 -27.57
C PRO A 52 7.21 4.89 -26.43
N PRO A 53 7.02 5.48 -25.24
CA PRO A 53 7.94 5.29 -24.13
C PRO A 53 8.07 3.79 -23.87
N LYS A 54 9.33 3.31 -23.83
CA LYS A 54 9.66 1.93 -23.51
C LYS A 54 9.01 1.63 -22.15
N HIS A 55 7.92 0.87 -22.15
CA HIS A 55 7.37 0.28 -20.94
C HIS A 55 8.53 -0.40 -20.22
N SER A 56 8.78 0.00 -18.98
CA SER A 56 9.76 -0.64 -18.11
C SER A 56 9.48 -2.14 -18.13
N THR A 57 10.45 -2.93 -18.59
CA THR A 57 10.39 -4.39 -18.53
C THR A 57 10.25 -4.78 -17.08
N GLU A 58 9.05 -5.14 -16.66
CA GLU A 58 8.78 -5.63 -15.33
C GLU A 58 9.49 -6.98 -15.20
N VAL A 59 10.56 -7.04 -14.39
CA VAL A 59 11.30 -8.28 -14.18
C VAL A 59 10.39 -9.21 -13.38
N HIS A 60 9.97 -10.30 -14.01
CA HIS A 60 9.17 -11.35 -13.38
C HIS A 60 10.08 -12.35 -12.69
N TYR A 61 9.99 -12.43 -11.36
CA TYR A 61 10.63 -13.48 -10.58
C TYR A 61 9.61 -14.57 -10.25
N SER A 62 10.03 -15.83 -10.38
CA SER A 62 9.31 -16.99 -9.86
C SER A 62 9.35 -17.03 -8.33
N GLY A 63 8.49 -17.85 -7.73
CA GLY A 63 8.46 -18.04 -6.27
C GLY A 63 9.81 -18.52 -5.71
N ASP A 64 10.44 -19.48 -6.39
CA ASP A 64 11.74 -20.04 -5.96
C ASP A 64 12.86 -19.00 -6.03
N GLU A 65 12.88 -18.16 -7.08
CA GLU A 65 13.82 -17.05 -7.19
C GLU A 65 13.62 -16.02 -6.06
N LEU A 66 12.37 -15.73 -5.69
CA LEU A 66 12.06 -14.82 -4.58
C LEU A 66 12.50 -15.38 -3.22
N VAL A 67 12.47 -16.71 -3.04
CA VAL A 67 13.02 -17.38 -1.84
C VAL A 67 14.54 -17.30 -1.83
N ALA A 68 15.20 -17.54 -2.96
CA ALA A 68 16.65 -17.39 -3.09
C ALA A 68 17.13 -15.93 -2.88
N ILE A 69 16.35 -14.95 -3.35
CA ILE A 69 16.58 -13.52 -3.07
C ILE A 69 16.44 -13.24 -1.58
N TRP A 70 15.39 -13.75 -0.94
CA TRP A 70 15.18 -13.58 0.50
C TRP A 70 16.36 -14.10 1.32
N GLY A 71 16.89 -15.28 1.00
CA GLY A 71 18.04 -15.87 1.69
C GLY A 71 19.31 -15.01 1.62
N ARG A 72 19.43 -14.15 0.59
CA ARG A 72 20.60 -13.25 0.41
C ARG A 72 20.45 -11.90 1.10
N VAL A 73 19.23 -11.36 1.19
CA VAL A 73 19.01 -9.98 1.67
C VAL A 73 17.97 -9.91 2.78
N GLY A 74 16.86 -10.62 2.64
CA GLY A 74 15.74 -10.58 3.60
C GLY A 74 16.14 -11.03 5.01
N VAL A 75 16.97 -12.08 5.13
CA VAL A 75 17.48 -12.54 6.42
C VAL A 75 18.25 -11.42 7.13
N HIS A 76 19.16 -10.75 6.43
CA HIS A 76 19.95 -9.64 6.98
C HIS A 76 19.10 -8.42 7.29
N LEU A 77 18.08 -8.11 6.48
CA LEU A 77 17.16 -7.02 6.79
C LEU A 77 16.37 -7.28 8.07
N CYS A 78 15.93 -8.52 8.30
CA CYS A 78 15.27 -8.89 9.54
C CYS A 78 16.19 -8.75 10.75
N GLU A 79 17.46 -9.14 10.62
CA GLU A 79 18.49 -8.98 11.65
C GLU A 79 18.73 -7.50 11.97
N ALA A 80 18.96 -6.66 10.95
CA ALA A 80 19.15 -5.23 11.08
C ALA A 80 17.94 -4.54 11.75
N ALA A 81 16.72 -4.87 11.30
CA ALA A 81 15.48 -4.37 11.88
C ALA A 81 15.34 -4.76 13.36
N THR A 82 15.75 -5.97 13.74
CA THR A 82 15.75 -6.44 15.13
C THR A 82 16.72 -5.63 15.99
N GLN A 83 17.93 -5.37 15.49
CA GLN A 83 18.92 -4.56 16.20
C GLN A 83 18.46 -3.11 16.37
N LEU A 84 17.86 -2.52 15.33
CA LEU A 84 17.29 -1.18 15.39
C LEU A 84 16.09 -1.10 16.34
N TYR A 85 15.23 -2.12 16.35
CA TYR A 85 14.13 -2.22 17.32
C TYR A 85 14.66 -2.16 18.77
N GLU A 86 15.70 -2.92 19.09
CA GLU A 86 16.33 -2.90 20.41
C GLU A 86 17.03 -1.56 20.72
N LYS A 87 17.75 -0.99 19.74
CA LYS A 87 18.41 0.33 19.85
C LYS A 87 17.41 1.47 20.08
N SER A 88 16.21 1.36 19.51
CA SER A 88 15.18 2.40 19.59
C SER A 88 14.73 2.72 21.02
N LYS A 89 14.97 1.81 21.97
CA LYS A 89 14.66 2.00 23.40
C LYS A 89 15.50 3.11 24.05
N LYS A 90 16.63 3.49 23.43
CA LYS A 90 17.58 4.47 23.98
C LYS A 90 17.91 5.61 23.01
N SER A 91 17.53 5.50 21.74
CA SER A 91 17.94 6.41 20.69
C SER A 91 16.91 6.46 19.57
N LEU A 92 16.80 7.61 18.90
CA LEU A 92 15.97 7.75 17.70
C LEU A 92 16.54 6.91 16.56
N VAL A 93 15.66 6.21 15.84
CA VAL A 93 16.01 5.48 14.60
C VAL A 93 15.45 6.24 13.41
N GLY A 94 16.30 6.51 12.41
CA GLY A 94 15.95 7.34 11.26
C GLY A 94 15.53 8.75 11.72
N ASP A 95 14.38 9.20 11.24
CA ASP A 95 13.73 10.46 11.62
C ASP A 95 12.47 10.24 12.48
N GLY A 96 12.24 9.01 12.94
CA GLY A 96 11.03 8.62 13.68
C GLY A 96 9.80 8.33 12.80
N THR A 97 9.90 8.47 11.48
CA THR A 97 8.81 8.10 10.55
C THR A 97 8.85 6.62 10.19
N TYR A 98 7.74 6.09 9.63
CA TYR A 98 7.69 4.71 9.15
C TYR A 98 8.75 4.43 8.08
N THR A 99 8.84 5.33 7.09
CA THR A 99 9.80 5.22 6.00
C THR A 99 11.23 5.43 6.48
N GLY A 100 11.47 6.36 7.41
CA GLY A 100 12.77 6.57 8.05
C GLY A 100 13.29 5.34 8.79
N PHE A 101 12.41 4.61 9.49
CA PHE A 101 12.78 3.33 10.10
C PHE A 101 13.20 2.28 9.05
N VAL A 102 12.41 2.11 7.99
CA VAL A 102 12.72 1.15 6.92
C VAL A 102 14.02 1.51 6.20
N ASN A 103 14.23 2.79 5.90
CA ASN A 103 15.45 3.28 5.27
C ASN A 103 16.68 3.06 6.16
N ALA A 104 16.56 3.29 7.47
CA ALA A 104 17.63 3.00 8.41
C ALA A 104 17.99 1.51 8.44
N ALA A 105 17.00 0.61 8.40
CA ALA A 105 17.25 -0.82 8.36
C ALA A 105 17.89 -1.27 7.03
N LEU A 106 17.42 -0.74 5.90
CA LEU A 106 18.01 -1.02 4.59
C LEU A 106 19.47 -0.55 4.50
N ALA A 107 19.80 0.60 5.09
CA ALA A 107 21.17 1.12 5.12
C ALA A 107 22.14 0.25 5.92
N GLU A 108 21.66 -0.45 6.95
CA GLU A 108 22.44 -1.41 7.76
C GLU A 108 22.45 -2.82 7.15
N THR A 109 21.75 -3.04 6.04
CA THR A 109 21.61 -4.36 5.39
C THR A 109 22.61 -4.50 4.23
N PRO A 110 23.57 -5.43 4.30
CA PRO A 110 24.51 -5.66 3.21
C PRO A 110 23.80 -6.06 1.93
N ASN A 111 24.24 -5.51 0.80
CA ASN A 111 23.74 -5.82 -0.55
C ASN A 111 22.24 -5.54 -0.74
N ALA A 112 21.57 -4.79 0.14
CA ALA A 112 20.19 -4.38 -0.10
C ALA A 112 20.16 -3.25 -1.12
N MET A 113 19.32 -3.36 -2.15
CA MET A 113 19.10 -2.27 -3.09
C MET A 113 18.64 -1.02 -2.30
N PRO A 114 19.35 0.11 -2.40
CA PRO A 114 18.96 1.33 -1.71
C PRO A 114 17.57 1.78 -2.15
N SER A 115 16.82 2.44 -1.26
CA SER A 115 15.52 3.04 -1.64
C SER A 115 15.66 4.22 -2.62
N HIS A 116 16.88 4.69 -2.89
CA HIS A 116 17.16 5.80 -3.80
C HIS A 116 17.45 5.28 -5.22
N GLY A 117 16.73 5.80 -6.22
CA GLY A 117 16.97 5.48 -7.64
C GLY A 117 16.16 4.30 -8.19
N VAL A 118 15.34 3.65 -7.35
CA VAL A 118 14.44 2.58 -7.77
C VAL A 118 13.17 3.19 -8.37
N PRO A 119 12.66 2.70 -9.52
CA PRO A 119 11.49 3.30 -10.15
C PRO A 119 10.27 3.27 -9.21
N PRO A 120 9.36 4.26 -9.30
CA PRO A 120 8.27 4.47 -8.33
C PRO A 120 7.27 3.31 -8.21
N ASN A 121 7.36 2.28 -9.06
CA ASN A 121 6.59 1.04 -8.98
C ASN A 121 7.26 -0.06 -8.14
N LEU A 122 8.55 0.05 -7.82
CA LEU A 122 9.31 -0.87 -6.96
C LEU A 122 9.67 -0.21 -5.63
N ILE A 123 8.73 0.51 -5.03
CA ILE A 123 8.90 1.09 -3.69
C ILE A 123 9.24 -0.08 -2.73
N TRP A 124 10.51 -0.16 -2.37
CA TRP A 124 11.21 -1.18 -1.56
C TRP A 124 11.51 -2.57 -2.16
N GLY A 125 11.05 -2.90 -3.36
CA GLY A 125 11.41 -4.18 -4.01
C GLY A 125 10.30 -4.81 -4.87
N HIS A 126 10.29 -6.15 -4.96
CA HIS A 126 9.33 -6.89 -5.78
C HIS A 126 8.06 -7.24 -4.99
N LEU A 127 6.88 -6.94 -5.53
CA LEU A 127 5.60 -7.21 -4.87
C LEU A 127 5.30 -8.71 -4.81
N VAL A 128 5.31 -9.30 -3.61
CA VAL A 128 5.06 -10.74 -3.38
C VAL A 128 3.64 -11.04 -2.94
N TYR A 129 3.01 -10.12 -2.21
CA TYR A 129 1.64 -10.27 -1.73
C TYR A 129 0.87 -8.96 -1.90
N LEU A 130 -0.38 -9.07 -2.36
CA LEU A 130 -1.33 -7.96 -2.45
C LEU A 130 -2.70 -8.45 -2.01
N GLN A 131 -3.27 -7.77 -1.03
CA GLN A 131 -4.62 -7.99 -0.55
C GLN A 131 -5.37 -6.65 -0.53
N SER A 132 -6.60 -6.65 -1.00
CA SER A 132 -7.54 -5.53 -0.88
C SER A 132 -8.80 -6.01 -0.16
N ALA A 133 -9.11 -5.39 0.98
CA ALA A 133 -10.14 -5.89 1.90
C ALA A 133 -9.96 -7.40 2.17
N ALA A 134 -11.01 -8.22 2.02
CA ALA A 134 -10.90 -9.66 2.21
C ALA A 134 -10.28 -10.42 1.02
N SER A 135 -10.01 -9.76 -0.11
CA SER A 135 -9.59 -10.41 -1.35
C SER A 135 -8.08 -10.38 -1.56
N VAL A 136 -7.47 -11.55 -1.75
CA VAL A 136 -6.04 -11.67 -2.11
C VAL A 136 -5.92 -11.63 -3.62
N GLN A 137 -5.26 -10.60 -4.15
CA GLN A 137 -5.08 -10.37 -5.59
C GLN A 137 -3.76 -10.95 -6.10
N LYS A 138 -2.71 -10.96 -5.27
CA LYS A 138 -1.39 -11.48 -5.63
C LYS A 138 -0.80 -12.26 -4.47
N ARG A 139 -0.23 -13.44 -4.78
CA ARG A 139 0.58 -14.25 -3.86
C ARG A 139 1.61 -15.05 -4.68
N LEU A 140 2.78 -14.45 -4.92
CA LEU A 140 3.86 -15.06 -5.71
C LEU A 140 4.78 -15.95 -4.89
N SER A 141 4.95 -15.62 -3.62
CA SER A 141 5.76 -16.34 -2.64
C SER A 141 5.10 -16.18 -1.28
N ASP A 142 5.46 -17.04 -0.33
CA ASP A 142 5.12 -16.80 1.06
C ASP A 142 5.82 -15.54 1.59
N ILE A 143 5.11 -14.87 2.50
CA ILE A 143 5.62 -13.74 3.28
C ILE A 143 6.68 -14.27 4.24
N MET A 144 7.84 -13.63 4.26
CA MET A 144 8.98 -14.06 5.08
C MET A 144 9.45 -12.92 5.99
N PRO A 145 10.10 -13.23 7.14
CA PRO A 145 10.77 -12.22 7.95
C PRO A 145 11.81 -11.45 7.12
N GLY A 146 11.84 -10.13 7.25
CA GLY A 146 12.65 -9.24 6.43
C GLY A 146 11.95 -8.73 5.17
N ASP A 147 10.73 -9.18 4.87
CA ASP A 147 9.89 -8.49 3.87
C ASP A 147 9.43 -7.12 4.39
N ILE A 148 9.17 -6.20 3.47
CA ILE A 148 8.59 -4.89 3.79
C ILE A 148 7.09 -4.94 3.56
N VAL A 149 6.32 -4.54 4.56
CA VAL A 149 4.86 -4.44 4.46
C VAL A 149 4.44 -2.98 4.40
N ALA A 150 3.44 -2.69 3.57
CA ALA A 150 2.78 -1.40 3.49
C ALA A 150 1.26 -1.59 3.63
N LEU A 151 0.64 -0.85 4.56
CA LEU A 151 -0.80 -0.85 4.80
C LEU A 151 -1.37 0.51 4.44
N PHE A 152 -2.35 0.55 3.55
CA PHE A 152 -3.02 1.75 3.05
C PHE A 152 -4.48 1.74 3.48
N ASP A 153 -4.89 2.74 4.25
CA ASP A 153 -6.27 2.90 4.75
C ASP A 153 -6.85 1.61 5.34
N ALA A 154 -6.00 0.81 5.98
CA ALA A 154 -6.31 -0.54 6.41
C ALA A 154 -7.18 -0.49 7.67
N LYS A 155 -8.39 -1.03 7.56
CA LYS A 155 -9.32 -1.18 8.69
C LYS A 155 -9.44 -2.66 9.04
N LEU A 156 -8.85 -3.05 10.17
CA LEU A 156 -8.88 -4.40 10.68
C LEU A 156 -9.94 -4.52 11.78
N LYS A 157 -10.82 -5.52 11.65
CA LYS A 157 -11.81 -5.85 12.67
C LYS A 157 -11.82 -7.35 12.89
N GLY A 158 -11.54 -7.75 14.13
CA GLY A 158 -11.47 -9.14 14.53
C GLY A 158 -11.74 -9.32 16.01
N HIS A 159 -11.41 -10.50 16.53
CA HIS A 159 -11.60 -10.85 17.93
C HIS A 159 -10.28 -11.18 18.62
N LYS A 160 -10.10 -10.65 19.84
CA LYS A 160 -9.02 -11.02 20.76
C LYS A 160 -9.64 -11.63 22.00
N GLY A 161 -9.72 -12.97 22.04
CA GLY A 161 -10.50 -13.68 23.05
C GLY A 161 -11.98 -13.38 22.86
N LEU A 162 -12.66 -12.89 23.91
CA LEU A 162 -14.07 -12.50 23.84
C LEU A 162 -14.30 -11.06 23.39
N ALA A 163 -13.25 -10.24 23.34
CA ALA A 163 -13.35 -8.83 22.98
C ALA A 163 -13.16 -8.63 21.47
N THR A 164 -14.05 -7.87 20.84
CA THR A 164 -13.85 -7.37 19.47
C THR A 164 -12.82 -6.25 19.49
N TYR A 165 -11.95 -6.20 18.49
CA TYR A 165 -11.06 -5.08 18.27
C TYR A 165 -11.32 -4.44 16.91
N ASN A 166 -11.04 -3.14 16.82
CA ASN A 166 -11.07 -2.38 15.58
C ASN A 166 -9.79 -1.54 15.54
N GLN A 167 -9.04 -1.64 14.45
CA GLN A 167 -7.79 -0.94 14.27
C GLN A 167 -7.77 -0.32 12.88
N THR A 168 -7.50 0.98 12.80
CA THR A 168 -7.26 1.68 11.54
C THR A 168 -5.80 2.08 11.50
N VAL A 169 -5.09 1.72 10.43
CA VAL A 169 -3.69 2.11 10.21
C VAL A 169 -3.47 2.56 8.77
N GLY A 170 -2.42 3.37 8.57
CA GLY A 170 -2.08 3.88 7.26
C GLY A 170 -3.10 4.85 6.68
N ALA A 171 -3.77 5.64 7.54
CA ALA A 171 -4.73 6.66 7.11
C ALA A 171 -3.99 7.94 6.70
N GLY A 172 -4.20 8.41 5.47
CA GLY A 172 -3.52 9.56 4.89
C GLY A 172 -2.11 9.24 4.35
N GLU A 173 -1.24 8.67 5.19
CA GLU A 173 0.06 8.12 4.80
C GLU A 173 0.09 6.62 5.08
N PRO A 174 0.63 5.76 4.19
CA PRO A 174 0.74 4.35 4.46
C PRO A 174 1.57 4.05 5.69
N LEU A 175 1.11 3.09 6.49
CA LEU A 175 1.96 2.47 7.49
C LEU A 175 2.94 1.56 6.75
N VAL A 176 4.24 1.74 7.00
CA VAL A 176 5.29 0.90 6.41
C VAL A 176 6.14 0.32 7.53
N GLY A 177 6.50 -0.96 7.41
CA GLY A 177 7.33 -1.64 8.39
C GLY A 177 7.98 -2.90 7.82
N ILE A 178 8.79 -3.56 8.65
CA ILE A 178 9.52 -4.78 8.29
C ILE A 178 8.90 -5.96 9.03
N VAL A 179 8.56 -7.01 8.30
CA VAL A 179 8.03 -8.25 8.86
C VAL A 179 9.10 -8.89 9.73
N SER A 180 8.80 -9.10 11.02
CA SER A 180 9.66 -9.84 11.95
C SER A 180 9.26 -11.30 12.07
N GLU A 181 7.99 -11.61 11.83
CA GLU A 181 7.46 -12.96 11.90
C GLU A 181 6.21 -13.08 11.02
N PHE A 182 6.00 -14.25 10.43
CA PHE A 182 4.74 -14.59 9.77
C PHE A 182 4.24 -15.94 10.29
N GLU A 183 2.98 -15.99 10.70
CA GLU A 183 2.28 -17.22 11.12
C GLU A 183 1.27 -17.61 10.02
N PRO A 184 1.63 -18.46 9.03
CA PRO A 184 0.76 -18.73 7.87
C PRO A 184 -0.60 -19.30 8.25
N LYS A 185 -0.65 -20.15 9.29
CA LYS A 185 -1.89 -20.78 9.78
C LYS A 185 -2.91 -19.78 10.33
N LYS A 186 -2.45 -18.64 10.86
CA LYS A 186 -3.31 -17.58 11.42
C LYS A 186 -3.40 -16.37 10.51
N SER A 187 -2.78 -16.44 9.32
CA SER A 187 -2.60 -15.31 8.41
C SER A 187 -2.15 -14.04 9.16
N LYS A 188 -1.20 -14.20 10.08
CA LYS A 188 -0.81 -13.14 11.02
C LYS A 188 0.64 -12.74 10.78
N ILE A 189 0.85 -11.46 10.48
CA ILE A 189 2.17 -10.85 10.37
C ILE A 189 2.50 -10.13 11.67
N ARG A 190 3.75 -10.22 12.12
CA ARG A 190 4.32 -9.34 13.13
C ARG A 190 5.29 -8.41 12.43
N VAL A 191 5.20 -7.12 12.74
CA VAL A 191 5.85 -6.04 11.99
C VAL A 191 6.59 -5.15 12.96
N PHE A 192 7.86 -4.88 12.69
CA PHE A 192 8.56 -3.75 13.27
C PHE A 192 8.20 -2.48 12.51
N GLN A 193 7.76 -1.45 13.23
CA GLN A 193 7.35 -0.19 12.65
C GLN A 193 7.70 0.96 13.58
N ALA A 194 7.87 2.16 13.04
CA ALA A 194 8.00 3.37 13.86
C ALA A 194 6.74 3.56 14.73
N ASN A 195 6.94 3.93 15.98
CA ASN A 195 5.85 4.25 16.90
C ASN A 195 5.38 5.69 16.62
N GLN A 196 4.10 5.85 16.26
CA GLN A 196 3.50 7.17 15.99
C GLN A 196 2.72 7.75 17.17
N HIS A 197 2.82 7.14 18.36
CA HIS A 197 2.22 7.72 19.56
C HIS A 197 2.99 8.99 19.95
N VAL A 198 2.25 10.06 20.25
CA VAL A 198 2.81 11.36 20.63
C VAL A 198 3.79 11.19 21.79
N GLY A 199 5.01 11.70 21.64
CA GLY A 199 6.07 11.61 22.64
C GLY A 199 6.87 10.30 22.64
N HIS A 200 6.53 9.34 21.78
CA HIS A 200 7.24 8.07 21.65
C HIS A 200 7.89 7.94 20.28
N GLN A 201 9.16 8.33 20.15
CA GLN A 201 9.93 8.15 18.91
C GLN A 201 10.75 6.84 18.94
N THR A 202 10.08 5.73 19.23
CA THR A 202 10.70 4.40 19.29
C THR A 202 10.21 3.52 18.14
N VAL A 203 10.73 2.30 18.04
CA VAL A 203 10.18 1.27 17.15
C VAL A 203 9.34 0.32 18.00
N GLU A 204 8.18 -0.07 17.50
CA GLU A 204 7.28 -1.04 18.14
C GLU A 204 7.13 -2.31 17.29
N ALA A 205 6.66 -3.38 17.92
CA ALA A 205 6.39 -4.65 17.27
C ALA A 205 4.89 -4.95 17.30
N VAL A 206 4.20 -4.74 16.18
CA VAL A 206 2.74 -4.84 16.08
C VAL A 206 2.33 -6.07 15.29
N SER A 207 1.23 -6.71 15.69
CA SER A 207 0.68 -7.87 14.98
C SER A 207 -0.57 -7.51 14.22
N TYR A 208 -0.65 -7.88 12.95
CA TYR A 208 -1.81 -7.72 12.10
C TYR A 208 -2.28 -9.08 11.59
N ARG A 209 -3.57 -9.37 11.73
CA ARG A 209 -4.23 -10.52 11.12
C ARG A 209 -4.79 -10.09 9.78
N LEU A 210 -4.21 -10.62 8.70
CA LEU A 210 -4.58 -10.26 7.34
C LEU A 210 -6.05 -10.65 7.03
N GLU A 211 -6.53 -11.73 7.64
CA GLU A 211 -7.93 -12.18 7.57
C GLU A 211 -8.94 -11.17 8.17
N ASP A 212 -8.50 -10.31 9.09
CA ASP A 212 -9.36 -9.33 9.75
C ASP A 212 -9.50 -8.03 8.94
N LEU A 213 -8.83 -7.91 7.78
CA LEU A 213 -8.89 -6.72 6.92
C LEU A 213 -10.30 -6.56 6.29
N LYS A 214 -11.02 -5.51 6.68
CA LYS A 214 -12.37 -5.18 6.16
C LYS A 214 -12.34 -4.19 5.01
N SER A 215 -11.37 -3.28 5.00
CA SER A 215 -11.13 -2.34 3.90
C SER A 215 -9.66 -1.90 3.88
N GLY A 216 -9.26 -1.25 2.79
CA GLY A 216 -7.88 -0.83 2.56
C GLY A 216 -7.07 -1.88 1.82
N ILE A 217 -5.76 -1.68 1.76
CA ILE A 217 -4.83 -2.48 0.97
C ILE A 217 -3.63 -2.88 1.84
N VAL A 218 -3.22 -4.14 1.74
CA VAL A 218 -1.95 -4.64 2.29
C VAL A 218 -1.08 -5.07 1.12
N LYS A 219 0.15 -4.53 1.07
CA LYS A 219 1.19 -4.93 0.12
C LYS A 219 2.39 -5.45 0.88
N VAL A 220 3.00 -6.52 0.39
CA VAL A 220 4.26 -7.03 0.92
C VAL A 220 5.27 -7.13 -0.21
N TYR A 221 6.48 -6.65 0.06
CA TYR A 221 7.58 -6.52 -0.89
C TYR A 221 8.78 -7.33 -0.43
N ARG A 222 9.37 -8.06 -1.38
CA ARG A 222 10.66 -8.72 -1.25
C ARG A 222 11.75 -7.74 -1.65
N VAL A 223 12.63 -7.41 -0.69
CA VAL A 223 13.79 -6.56 -0.97
C VAL A 223 14.72 -7.27 -1.95
N LEU A 224 15.13 -6.54 -2.98
CA LEU A 224 16.02 -7.06 -4.02
C LEU A 224 17.49 -6.76 -3.63
N PRO A 225 18.43 -7.63 -4.03
CA PRO A 225 19.84 -7.31 -3.89
C PRO A 225 20.24 -6.17 -4.82
N GLU A 226 21.26 -5.41 -4.41
CA GLU A 226 22.01 -4.54 -5.33
C GLU A 226 22.64 -5.39 -6.44
N ALA A 227 22.63 -4.87 -7.66
CA ALA A 227 23.02 -5.58 -8.88
C ALA A 227 24.54 -5.70 -9.04
#